data_AF-A0A512IU08-F1
#
_entry.id   AF-A0A512IU08-F1
#
_cell.length_a   1.000
_cell.length_b   1.000
_cell.length_c   1.000
_cell.angle_alpha   90.00
_cell.angle_beta   90.00
_cell.angle_gamma   90.00
#
_symmetry.space_group_name_H-M   'P 1'
#
loop_
_entity.id
_entity.type
_entity.pdbx_description
1 polymer ?
#
loop_
_entity_poly.entity_id
_entity_poly.type
_entity_poly.pdbx_seq_one_letter_code
_entity_poly.pdbx_strand_id
1 'polypeptide(L)'
;MRDQARSIDGETGARAVYGAERERPRLRLLSPLAEGSDRLVAEIALELGYELDVALPFARADYAKDFTDGASRAAFERFLGPDTAPAAYLALDGGRGDDEARSYEAVGRLVVRNCDLLIAVWDGRPAKGRGGTADIVRFSARFGPPIWWIDATAAAPVRFIQTPADLRSPDRAPQAEAAASLLAGMIRSVLLPPHSRRHQHSLIGRTLHALHGRGRRKPLRHDGHSEPQSDPNAAGTAGADDPLHAYLNDRQQPENPFWRLYGWGYRAIGGARTVPRPPPTPVPPGPSAYWEALYRPADRASTDYGNRYRSSYLWIFVLATLAVASAVLALAHEPIKLAATTVEILLLLAILGLVATNERRNWHGRWIACRLLAELCRKQGALAALGWSLPPPNLSRSLYAAVPEHAEHAPPEAWVGWYFGAALRAAPLPAGDLLGERLAAIREYLRVSLVQEQQLYHLDRRMRSRRVGRWLVQAGEYAFLATLILVVAKLVLVAASAGHGTGDHAHELHGLIVLLGSLAAVLPAVSAAFVGIRAYAELELLEQQSARMIRVMDAAGARIDALNLARPLASQDLAAEVFEVSSEMLQDVGGWADLFRVKAVEAG
;
A
#
# COMPACT_ATOMS: atom_id res chain seq x y z
N MET A 1 12.67 10.82 25.30
CA MET A 1 11.54 10.53 24.37
C MET A 1 10.31 11.36 24.71
N ARG A 2 9.74 11.25 25.92
CA ARG A 2 8.54 11.99 26.36
C ARG A 2 8.55 13.48 26.04
N ASP A 3 9.63 14.18 26.39
CA ASP A 3 9.69 15.63 26.21
C ASP A 3 9.79 16.02 24.72
N GLN A 4 10.45 15.20 23.90
CA GLN A 4 10.49 15.37 22.44
C GLN A 4 9.13 15.11 21.79
N ALA A 5 8.41 14.07 22.23
CA ALA A 5 7.05 13.81 21.73
C ALA A 5 6.09 14.96 22.09
N ARG A 6 6.24 15.56 23.28
CA ARG A 6 5.46 16.73 23.71
C ARG A 6 5.80 17.99 22.94
N SER A 7 7.06 18.21 22.56
CA SER A 7 7.45 19.41 21.80
C SER A 7 6.87 19.43 20.39
N ILE A 8 6.70 18.25 19.77
CA ILE A 8 6.15 18.09 18.41
C ILE A 8 4.67 18.50 18.34
N ASP A 9 3.92 18.41 19.44
CA ASP A 9 2.53 18.84 19.47
C ASP A 9 2.38 20.32 19.05
N GLY A 10 3.39 21.17 19.28
CA GLY A 10 3.36 22.58 18.86
C GLY A 10 3.42 22.80 17.34
N GLU A 11 3.83 21.81 16.55
CA GLU A 11 4.24 22.00 15.16
C GLU A 11 3.08 22.00 14.15
N THR A 12 3.19 22.81 13.10
CA THR A 12 2.18 22.95 12.04
C THR A 12 1.93 21.63 11.30
N GLY A 13 2.97 20.82 11.07
CA GLY A 13 2.85 19.51 10.42
C GLY A 13 2.04 18.51 11.25
N ALA A 14 2.17 18.56 12.57
CA ALA A 14 1.37 17.76 13.49
C ALA A 14 -0.11 18.19 13.47
N ARG A 15 -0.37 19.51 13.44
CA ARG A 15 -1.75 20.06 13.38
C ARG A 15 -2.53 19.59 12.16
N ALA A 16 -1.88 19.45 11.02
CA ALA A 16 -2.52 19.05 9.77
C ALA A 16 -3.05 17.61 9.79
N VAL A 17 -2.46 16.73 10.60
CA VAL A 17 -2.79 15.29 10.63
C VAL A 17 -3.57 14.88 11.87
N TYR A 18 -3.20 15.40 13.05
CA TYR A 18 -3.79 14.98 14.33
C TYR A 18 -5.04 15.79 14.73
N GLY A 19 -5.43 16.81 13.97
CA GLY A 19 -6.64 17.59 14.23
C GLY A 19 -6.53 18.58 15.40
N ALA A 20 -7.67 19.14 15.81
CA ALA A 20 -7.77 20.19 16.83
C ALA A 20 -7.98 19.66 18.26
N GLU A 21 -8.63 18.51 18.43
CA GLU A 21 -8.79 17.82 19.72
C GLU A 21 -7.59 16.91 19.96
N ARG A 22 -6.58 17.44 20.67
CA ARG A 22 -5.30 16.76 20.88
C ARG A 22 -5.37 15.84 22.09
N GLU A 23 -5.37 14.53 21.84
CA GLU A 23 -4.91 13.59 22.85
C GLU A 23 -3.40 13.72 23.03
N ARG A 24 -2.92 13.63 24.27
CA ARG A 24 -1.47 13.63 24.54
C ARG A 24 -0.83 12.41 23.86
N PRO A 25 0.40 12.53 23.32
CA PRO A 25 1.08 11.39 22.73
C PRO A 25 1.20 10.26 23.74
N ARG A 26 0.67 9.08 23.37
CA ARG A 26 0.71 7.86 24.18
C ARG A 26 2.04 7.15 23.95
N LEU A 27 2.77 6.90 25.03
CA LEU A 27 4.04 6.17 25.00
C LEU A 27 3.81 4.80 25.63
N ARG A 28 4.29 3.76 24.96
CA ARG A 28 4.10 2.36 25.39
C ARG A 28 5.45 1.70 25.60
N LEU A 29 5.56 0.93 26.68
CA LEU A 29 6.66 0.00 26.89
C LEU A 29 6.13 -1.41 26.66
N LEU A 30 6.77 -2.15 25.76
CA LEU A 30 6.56 -3.58 25.59
C LEU A 30 7.67 -4.35 26.30
N SER A 31 7.34 -5.16 27.30
CA SER A 31 8.31 -5.85 28.15
C SER A 31 7.94 -7.33 28.39
N PRO A 32 8.91 -8.26 28.33
CA PRO A 32 8.73 -9.64 28.78
C PRO A 32 8.68 -9.83 30.30
N LEU A 33 8.98 -8.77 31.07
CA LEU A 33 9.02 -8.79 32.54
C LEU A 33 9.96 -9.84 33.14
N ALA A 34 11.04 -10.17 32.43
CA ALA A 34 12.12 -10.97 32.98
C ALA A 34 12.73 -10.30 34.21
N GLU A 35 13.29 -11.09 35.11
CA GLU A 35 13.95 -10.55 36.29
C GLU A 35 15.15 -9.65 35.91
N GLY A 36 15.28 -8.50 36.57
CA GLY A 36 16.34 -7.52 36.30
C GLY A 36 15.86 -6.35 35.42
N SER A 37 16.54 -6.13 34.28
CA SER A 37 16.37 -4.92 33.46
C SER A 37 14.95 -4.70 32.98
N ASP A 38 14.24 -5.77 32.59
CA ASP A 38 12.91 -5.68 32.01
C ASP A 38 11.88 -5.12 33.01
N ARG A 39 11.98 -5.52 34.28
CA ARG A 39 11.14 -5.01 35.37
C ARG A 39 11.57 -3.62 35.83
N LEU A 40 12.88 -3.33 35.89
CA LEU A 40 13.39 -2.01 36.22
C LEU A 40 12.88 -0.96 35.22
N VAL A 41 12.98 -1.25 33.93
CA VAL A 41 12.48 -0.36 32.87
C VAL A 41 10.96 -0.24 32.93
N ALA A 42 10.24 -1.32 33.23
CA ALA A 42 8.78 -1.29 33.41
C ALA A 42 8.33 -0.40 34.56
N GLU A 43 8.98 -0.48 35.71
CA GLU A 43 8.70 0.39 36.86
C GLU A 43 8.91 1.87 36.51
N ILE A 44 10.06 2.22 35.94
CA ILE A 44 10.37 3.59 35.52
C ILE A 44 9.38 4.07 34.44
N ALA A 45 9.00 3.22 33.49
CA ALA A 45 8.05 3.59 32.45
C ALA A 45 6.66 3.94 33.03
N LEU A 46 6.16 3.13 33.97
CA LEU A 46 4.91 3.40 34.68
C LEU A 46 4.98 4.71 35.48
N GLU A 47 6.08 4.94 36.22
CA GLU A 47 6.30 6.21 36.94
C GLU A 47 6.31 7.43 36.01
N LEU A 48 6.80 7.27 34.78
CA LEU A 48 6.82 8.33 33.77
C LEU A 48 5.48 8.49 33.03
N GLY A 49 4.49 7.65 33.32
CA GLY A 49 3.15 7.65 32.74
C GLY A 49 3.02 6.94 31.39
N TYR A 50 3.86 5.94 31.13
CA TYR A 50 3.78 5.10 29.92
C TYR A 50 2.76 3.99 30.17
N GLU A 51 2.13 3.52 29.11
CA GLU A 51 1.35 2.28 29.15
C GLU A 51 2.29 1.08 29.07
N LEU A 52 1.96 0.02 29.79
CA LEU A 52 2.70 -1.23 29.77
C LEU A 52 1.97 -2.27 28.92
N ASP A 53 2.66 -2.80 27.92
CA ASP A 53 2.27 -3.99 27.19
C ASP A 53 3.19 -5.15 27.61
N VAL A 54 2.62 -6.33 27.84
CA VAL A 54 3.37 -7.51 28.32
C VAL A 54 3.29 -8.63 27.31
N ALA A 55 4.43 -9.23 26.97
CA ALA A 55 4.50 -10.43 26.14
C ALA A 55 5.31 -11.50 26.88
N LEU A 56 4.75 -12.70 27.09
CA LEU A 56 5.41 -13.79 27.80
C LEU A 56 5.77 -14.94 26.85
N PRO A 57 6.87 -15.66 27.11
CA PRO A 57 7.24 -16.85 26.33
C PRO A 57 6.31 -18.04 26.58
N PHE A 58 5.66 -18.09 27.75
CA PHE A 58 4.75 -19.16 28.18
C PHE A 58 3.50 -18.56 28.81
N ALA A 59 2.49 -19.39 29.05
CA ALA A 59 1.34 -19.02 29.87
C ALA A 59 1.78 -18.44 31.24
N ARG A 60 1.05 -17.43 31.76
CA ARG A 60 1.40 -16.72 33.01
C ARG A 60 1.77 -17.66 34.15
N ALA A 61 0.95 -18.69 34.37
CA ALA A 61 1.12 -19.63 35.47
C ALA A 61 2.41 -20.47 35.34
N ASP A 62 2.84 -20.76 34.11
CA ASP A 62 4.08 -21.48 33.85
C ASP A 62 5.28 -20.57 33.94
N TYR A 63 5.20 -19.33 33.45
CA TYR A 63 6.29 -18.37 33.55
C TYR A 63 6.58 -17.96 35.00
N ALA A 64 5.54 -17.82 35.82
CA ALA A 64 5.69 -17.49 37.23
C ALA A 64 6.51 -18.53 38.04
N LYS A 65 6.67 -19.76 37.53
CA LYS A 65 7.49 -20.82 38.15
C LYS A 65 8.98 -20.54 38.05
N ASP A 66 9.40 -19.68 37.13
CA ASP A 66 10.81 -19.31 36.94
C ASP A 66 11.33 -18.42 38.08
N PHE A 67 10.43 -17.83 38.87
CA PHE A 67 10.75 -16.99 40.02
C PHE A 67 10.62 -17.80 41.31
N THR A 68 11.71 -18.45 41.71
CA THR A 68 11.77 -19.28 42.92
C THR A 68 11.72 -18.46 44.21
N ASP A 69 12.16 -17.20 44.15
CA ASP A 69 12.00 -16.25 45.25
C ASP A 69 10.58 -15.68 45.31
N GLY A 70 9.96 -15.76 46.49
CA GLY A 70 8.59 -15.31 46.71
C GLY A 70 8.40 -13.81 46.48
N ALA A 71 9.42 -12.99 46.78
CA ALA A 71 9.37 -11.55 46.54
C ALA A 71 9.46 -11.22 45.05
N SER A 72 10.36 -11.88 44.32
CA SER A 72 10.47 -11.77 42.85
C SER A 72 9.17 -12.18 42.14
N ARG A 73 8.53 -13.27 42.58
CA ARG A 73 7.23 -13.69 42.07
C ARG A 73 6.12 -12.68 42.38
N ALA A 74 6.05 -12.16 43.61
CA ALA A 74 5.08 -11.14 43.98
C ALA A 74 5.25 -9.85 43.17
N ALA A 75 6.50 -9.45 42.89
CA ALA A 75 6.81 -8.31 42.03
C ALA A 75 6.33 -8.51 40.59
N PHE A 76 6.52 -9.72 40.02
CA PHE A 76 5.98 -10.08 38.70
C PHE A 76 4.45 -10.00 38.66
N GLU A 77 3.77 -10.62 39.63
CA GLU A 77 2.31 -10.62 39.69
C GLU A 77 1.74 -9.20 39.89
N ARG A 78 2.47 -8.31 40.57
CA ARG A 78 2.09 -6.91 40.75
C ARG A 78 1.96 -6.16 39.43
N PHE A 79 2.87 -6.39 38.46
CA PHE A 79 2.80 -5.82 37.10
C PHE A 79 1.62 -6.31 36.26
N LEU A 80 0.99 -7.42 36.70
CA LEU A 80 -0.18 -8.03 36.06
C LEU A 80 -1.43 -7.89 36.95
N GLY A 81 -1.34 -7.07 37.99
CA GLY A 81 -2.42 -6.78 38.92
C GLY A 81 -3.30 -5.61 38.44
N PRO A 82 -4.44 -5.35 39.10
CA PRO A 82 -5.38 -4.32 38.68
C PRO A 82 -4.81 -2.89 38.67
N ASP A 83 -3.87 -2.58 39.59
CA ASP A 83 -3.30 -1.24 39.72
C ASP A 83 -2.29 -0.87 38.61
N THR A 84 -1.71 -1.87 37.94
CA THR A 84 -0.73 -1.69 36.85
C THR A 84 -1.17 -2.41 35.58
N ALA A 85 -2.47 -2.75 35.50
CA ALA A 85 -3.02 -3.65 34.50
C ALA A 85 -2.49 -3.30 33.11
N PRO A 86 -1.77 -4.23 32.45
CA PRO A 86 -1.15 -3.92 31.19
C PRO A 86 -2.23 -3.63 30.15
N ALA A 87 -1.96 -2.67 29.26
CA ALA A 87 -2.87 -2.31 28.17
C ALA A 87 -3.12 -3.51 27.25
N ALA A 88 -2.10 -4.36 27.08
CA ALA A 88 -2.23 -5.69 26.50
C ALA A 88 -1.34 -6.71 27.22
N TYR A 89 -1.83 -7.93 27.35
CA TYR A 89 -1.09 -9.09 27.85
C TYR A 89 -1.12 -10.18 26.78
N LEU A 90 0.01 -10.71 26.34
CA LEU A 90 0.11 -11.79 25.35
C LEU A 90 0.98 -12.92 25.89
N ALA A 91 0.50 -14.17 25.85
CA ALA A 91 1.35 -15.33 26.09
C ALA A 91 1.53 -16.13 24.80
N LEU A 92 2.78 -16.46 24.49
CA LEU A 92 3.11 -17.36 23.39
C LEU A 92 2.97 -18.83 23.82
N ASP A 93 2.96 -19.70 22.83
CA ASP A 93 2.87 -21.16 22.97
C ASP A 93 4.23 -21.84 23.17
N GLY A 94 5.12 -21.21 23.94
CA GLY A 94 6.44 -21.74 24.21
C GLY A 94 6.43 -23.09 24.95
N GLY A 95 7.51 -23.85 24.76
CA GLY A 95 7.73 -25.15 25.40
C GLY A 95 8.90 -25.11 26.37
N ARG A 96 8.84 -25.95 27.41
CA ARG A 96 9.94 -26.15 28.38
C ARG A 96 10.89 -27.25 27.89
N GLY A 97 12.04 -27.40 28.55
CA GLY A 97 13.04 -28.40 28.17
C GLY A 97 13.78 -27.99 26.89
N ASP A 98 13.79 -28.85 25.87
CA ASP A 98 14.56 -28.62 24.63
C ASP A 98 14.13 -27.37 23.85
N ASP A 99 12.87 -26.93 23.99
CA ASP A 99 12.32 -25.73 23.32
C ASP A 99 12.44 -24.44 24.15
N GLU A 100 12.97 -24.50 25.36
CA GLU A 100 12.95 -23.36 26.29
C GLU A 100 13.69 -22.14 25.75
N ALA A 101 14.91 -22.34 25.24
CA ALA A 101 15.72 -21.28 24.66
C ALA A 101 15.05 -20.64 23.42
N ARG A 102 14.36 -21.44 22.59
CA ARG A 102 13.59 -20.95 21.43
C ARG A 102 12.38 -20.14 21.87
N SER A 103 11.77 -20.48 23.00
CA SER A 103 10.60 -19.80 23.56
C SER A 103 10.96 -18.39 24.07
N TYR A 104 12.09 -18.27 24.77
CA TYR A 104 12.65 -16.97 25.16
C TYR A 104 13.08 -16.12 23.94
N GLU A 105 13.67 -16.75 22.92
CA GLU A 105 14.00 -16.06 21.68
C GLU A 105 12.75 -15.51 20.97
N ALA A 106 11.67 -16.30 20.92
CA ALA A 106 10.42 -15.94 20.25
C ALA A 106 9.80 -14.67 20.85
N VAL A 107 9.76 -14.57 22.19
CA VAL A 107 9.24 -13.36 22.85
C VAL A 107 10.14 -12.15 22.64
N GLY A 108 11.47 -12.32 22.68
CA GLY A 108 12.40 -11.23 22.39
C GLY A 108 12.28 -10.70 20.96
N ARG A 109 12.09 -11.60 19.97
CA ARG A 109 11.82 -11.23 18.58
C ARG A 109 10.46 -10.53 18.42
N LEU A 110 9.45 -10.93 19.19
CA LEU A 110 8.15 -10.25 19.23
C LEU A 110 8.29 -8.81 19.72
N VAL A 111 9.08 -8.56 20.77
CA VAL A 111 9.38 -7.20 21.25
C VAL A 111 9.96 -6.35 20.13
N VAL A 112 10.99 -6.86 19.45
CA VAL A 112 11.65 -6.16 18.33
C VAL A 112 10.67 -5.89 17.18
N ARG A 113 9.79 -6.83 16.85
CA ARG A 113 8.80 -6.62 15.78
C ARG A 113 7.81 -5.51 16.09
N ASN A 114 7.53 -5.25 17.37
CA ASN A 114 6.47 -4.34 17.79
C ASN A 114 6.99 -3.08 18.50
N CYS A 115 8.28 -2.72 18.35
CA CYS A 115 8.85 -1.50 18.91
C CYS A 115 9.41 -0.55 17.83
N ASP A 116 9.35 0.76 18.11
CA ASP A 116 10.04 1.79 17.31
C ASP A 116 11.50 1.98 17.74
N LEU A 117 11.83 1.58 18.98
CA LEU A 117 13.14 1.68 19.61
C LEU A 117 13.30 0.52 20.57
N LEU A 118 14.37 -0.26 20.42
CA LEU A 118 14.75 -1.28 21.40
C LEU A 118 15.65 -0.64 22.47
N ILE A 119 15.28 -0.73 23.74
CA ILE A 119 16.18 -0.40 24.86
C ILE A 119 16.94 -1.66 25.23
N ALA A 120 18.26 -1.64 25.09
CA ALA A 120 19.11 -2.77 25.44
C ALA A 120 20.03 -2.39 26.61
N VAL A 121 19.83 -3.00 27.77
CA VAL A 121 20.76 -2.94 28.90
C VAL A 121 21.68 -4.16 28.81
N TRP A 122 22.91 -3.96 28.32
CA TRP A 122 23.77 -5.06 27.90
C TRP A 122 25.25 -4.72 28.07
N ASP A 123 26.05 -5.69 28.49
CA ASP A 123 27.51 -5.56 28.72
C ASP A 123 28.35 -5.74 27.45
N GLY A 124 27.73 -5.89 26.28
CA GLY A 124 28.42 -6.07 25.00
C GLY A 124 28.96 -7.49 24.77
N ARG A 125 28.80 -8.41 25.71
CA ARG A 125 29.32 -9.78 25.58
C ARG A 125 28.41 -10.68 24.74
N PRO A 126 28.97 -11.70 24.04
CA PRO A 126 28.17 -12.68 23.31
C PRO A 126 27.09 -13.33 24.17
N ALA A 127 26.00 -13.78 23.55
CA ALA A 127 24.95 -14.49 24.26
C ALA A 127 25.51 -15.78 24.90
N LYS A 128 25.15 -16.04 26.16
CA LYS A 128 25.54 -17.28 26.89
C LYS A 128 24.77 -18.52 26.39
N GLY A 129 23.69 -18.31 25.66
CA GLY A 129 22.84 -19.33 25.07
C GLY A 129 21.87 -18.68 24.08
N ARG A 130 21.18 -19.50 23.29
CA ARG A 130 20.22 -19.05 22.27
C ARG A 130 19.13 -18.17 22.90
N GLY A 131 18.80 -17.06 22.26
CA GLY A 131 17.76 -16.14 22.73
C GLY A 131 18.22 -15.18 23.82
N GLY A 132 19.51 -15.16 24.16
CA GLY A 132 20.07 -14.15 25.06
C GLY A 132 20.05 -12.74 24.46
N THR A 133 20.29 -11.72 25.30
CA THR A 133 20.24 -10.29 24.93
C THR A 133 21.02 -9.96 23.66
N ALA A 134 22.22 -10.52 23.48
CA ALA A 134 23.05 -10.25 22.30
C ALA A 134 22.41 -10.75 20.99
N ASP A 135 21.65 -11.85 21.02
CA ASP A 135 20.96 -12.38 19.83
C ASP A 135 19.77 -11.49 19.45
N ILE A 136 19.01 -11.00 20.43
CA ILE A 136 17.89 -10.06 20.22
C ILE A 136 18.40 -8.70 19.69
N VAL A 137 19.51 -8.20 20.22
CA VAL A 137 20.18 -6.97 19.74
C VAL A 137 20.62 -7.14 18.28
N ARG A 138 21.23 -8.28 17.92
CA ARG A 138 21.61 -8.59 16.53
C ARG A 138 20.39 -8.69 15.61
N PHE A 139 19.31 -9.32 16.08
CA PHE A 139 18.05 -9.41 15.35
C PHE A 139 17.47 -8.01 15.09
N SER A 140 17.41 -7.13 16.10
CA SER A 140 16.93 -5.74 15.93
C SER A 140 17.74 -4.96 14.90
N ALA A 141 19.07 -5.03 14.97
CA ALA A 141 19.95 -4.35 14.02
C ALA A 141 19.72 -4.79 12.56
N ARG A 142 19.24 -6.03 12.34
CA ARG A 142 18.87 -6.56 11.01
C ARG A 142 17.42 -6.26 10.64
N PHE A 143 16.51 -6.39 11.59
CA PHE A 143 15.07 -6.25 11.38
C PHE A 143 14.68 -4.80 11.10
N GLY A 144 15.30 -3.83 11.79
CA GLY A 144 15.16 -2.41 11.45
C GLY A 144 15.12 -1.43 12.62
N PRO A 145 14.48 -1.72 13.77
CA PRO A 145 14.37 -0.77 14.86
C PRO A 145 15.75 -0.40 15.42
N PRO A 146 16.04 0.90 15.61
CA PRO A 146 17.26 1.33 16.25
C PRO A 146 17.31 0.87 17.72
N ILE A 147 18.52 0.80 18.25
CA ILE A 147 18.79 0.29 19.60
C ILE A 147 19.39 1.41 20.43
N TRP A 148 18.75 1.70 21.56
CA TRP A 148 19.27 2.54 22.63
C TRP A 148 20.06 1.64 23.59
N TRP A 149 21.37 1.57 23.40
CA TRP A 149 22.23 0.66 24.14
C TRP A 149 22.83 1.34 25.38
N ILE A 150 22.41 0.87 26.54
CA ILE A 150 22.94 1.22 27.86
C ILE A 150 23.94 0.15 28.29
N ASP A 151 25.19 0.55 28.54
CA ASP A 151 26.23 -0.37 29.01
C ASP A 151 25.93 -0.79 30.45
N ALA A 152 25.66 -2.08 30.66
CA ALA A 152 25.33 -2.65 31.97
C ALA A 152 26.51 -2.55 32.97
N THR A 153 27.74 -2.36 32.49
CA THR A 153 28.92 -2.15 33.34
C THR A 153 29.16 -0.69 33.69
N ALA A 154 28.38 0.22 33.11
CA ALA A 154 28.56 1.67 33.18
C ALA A 154 29.94 2.16 32.69
N ALA A 155 30.68 1.33 31.94
CA ALA A 155 32.01 1.68 31.45
C ALA A 155 31.99 2.61 30.23
N ALA A 156 30.88 2.67 29.50
CA ALA A 156 30.72 3.49 28.31
C ALA A 156 29.44 4.34 28.33
N PRO A 157 29.43 5.49 27.65
CA PRO A 157 28.22 6.28 27.46
C PRO A 157 27.20 5.51 26.60
N VAL A 158 25.96 5.97 26.66
CA VAL A 158 24.88 5.40 25.86
C VAL A 158 25.15 5.55 24.36
N ARG A 159 24.83 4.50 23.60
CA ARG A 159 25.05 4.41 22.15
C ARG A 159 23.72 4.28 21.40
N PHE A 160 23.66 4.86 20.21
CA PHE A 160 22.54 4.70 19.27
C PHE A 160 22.96 3.82 18.10
N ILE A 161 22.45 2.59 18.04
CA ILE A 161 22.79 1.61 17.01
C ILE A 161 21.66 1.60 15.96
N GLN A 162 21.96 1.92 14.71
CA GLN A 162 20.96 1.94 13.63
C GLN A 162 21.17 0.83 12.61
N THR A 163 22.39 0.32 12.52
CA THR A 163 22.80 -0.65 11.51
C THR A 163 23.60 -1.81 12.11
N PRO A 164 23.69 -2.94 11.40
CA PRO A 164 24.61 -4.01 11.79
C PRO A 164 26.08 -3.56 11.79
N ALA A 165 26.44 -2.48 11.08
CA ALA A 165 27.80 -1.94 11.07
C ALA A 165 28.12 -1.23 12.39
N ASP A 166 27.18 -0.46 12.93
CA ASP A 166 27.30 0.19 14.24
C ASP A 166 27.52 -0.85 15.35
N LEU A 167 26.81 -1.98 15.25
CA LEU A 167 26.94 -3.08 16.23
C LEU A 167 28.29 -3.82 16.12
N ARG A 168 28.87 -3.92 14.91
CA ARG A 168 30.21 -4.51 14.72
C ARG A 168 31.33 -3.62 15.24
N SER A 169 31.13 -2.31 15.24
CA SER A 169 32.10 -1.32 15.69
C SER A 169 31.47 -0.32 16.67
N PRO A 170 31.10 -0.75 17.90
CA PRO A 170 30.34 0.08 18.84
C PRO A 170 31.01 1.40 19.21
N ASP A 171 32.34 1.46 19.19
CA ASP A 171 33.10 2.67 19.52
C ASP A 171 32.96 3.77 18.45
N ARG A 172 32.56 3.40 17.23
CA ARG A 172 32.26 4.34 16.14
C ARG A 172 30.79 4.70 16.02
N ALA A 173 29.92 3.97 16.74
CA ALA A 173 28.50 4.28 16.75
C ALA A 173 28.27 5.65 17.44
N PRO A 174 27.23 6.41 17.05
CA PRO A 174 26.88 7.66 17.72
C PRO A 174 26.67 7.46 19.23
N GLN A 175 27.27 8.33 20.05
CA GLN A 175 27.23 8.24 21.52
C GLN A 175 26.81 9.58 22.13
N ALA A 176 26.35 9.54 23.39
CA ALA A 176 26.02 10.72 24.20
C ALA A 176 25.13 11.75 23.46
N GLU A 177 25.61 12.96 23.22
CA GLU A 177 24.84 14.03 22.59
C GLU A 177 24.47 13.72 21.13
N ALA A 178 25.36 13.07 20.37
CA ALA A 178 25.06 12.63 19.02
C ALA A 178 23.95 11.56 19.00
N ALA A 179 24.00 10.62 19.95
CA ALA A 179 22.94 9.63 20.14
C ALA A 179 21.59 10.30 20.49
N ALA A 180 21.60 11.28 21.39
CA ALA A 180 20.40 12.02 21.78
C ALA A 180 19.80 12.83 20.60
N SER A 181 20.64 13.45 19.78
CA SER A 181 20.23 14.18 18.58
C SER A 181 19.57 13.26 17.55
N LEU A 182 20.17 12.10 17.27
CA LEU A 182 19.60 11.10 16.37
C LEU A 182 18.28 10.53 16.88
N LEU A 183 18.17 10.29 18.20
CA LEU A 183 16.91 9.88 18.82
C LEU A 183 15.82 10.95 18.62
N ALA A 184 16.15 12.23 18.83
CA ALA A 184 15.21 13.33 18.61
C ALA A 184 14.77 13.44 17.13
N GLY A 185 15.71 13.29 16.20
CA GLY A 185 15.43 13.24 14.75
C GLY A 185 14.54 12.06 14.37
N MET A 186 14.79 10.87 14.93
CA MET A 186 13.96 9.69 14.73
C MET A 186 12.53 9.94 15.23
N ILE A 187 12.34 10.43 16.45
CA ILE A 187 11.01 10.75 17.02
C ILE A 187 10.26 11.74 16.13
N ARG A 188 10.93 12.79 15.63
CA ARG A 188 10.35 13.74 14.68
C ARG A 188 9.91 13.06 13.39
N SER A 189 10.77 12.25 12.77
CA SER A 189 10.45 11.55 11.51
C SER A 189 9.29 10.55 11.64
N VAL A 190 9.15 9.96 12.84
CA VAL A 190 8.09 9.02 13.17
C VAL A 190 6.76 9.76 13.39
N LEU A 191 6.77 10.91 14.05
CA LEU A 191 5.55 11.63 14.44
C LEU A 191 5.11 12.71 13.44
N LEU A 192 5.96 13.17 12.53
CA LEU A 192 5.62 14.19 11.54
C LEU A 192 5.52 13.57 10.13
N PRO A 193 4.46 13.89 9.37
CA PRO A 193 4.31 13.38 8.01
C PRO A 193 5.42 13.90 7.08
N PRO A 194 5.79 13.15 6.03
CA PRO A 194 6.71 13.63 5.02
C PRO A 194 6.12 14.79 4.22
N HIS A 195 6.96 15.75 3.84
CA HIS A 195 6.57 16.81 2.91
C HIS A 195 6.75 16.32 1.47
N SER A 196 5.66 16.15 0.73
CA SER A 196 5.68 15.80 -0.69
C SER A 196 5.43 17.05 -1.55
N ARG A 197 6.32 17.36 -2.50
CA ARG A 197 6.01 18.31 -3.59
C ARG A 197 5.74 17.56 -4.90
N ARG A 198 4.73 18.01 -5.64
CA ARG A 198 4.41 17.52 -6.99
C ARG A 198 5.54 17.88 -7.97
N HIS A 199 6.18 16.88 -8.57
CA HIS A 199 6.96 17.07 -9.79
C HIS A 199 6.02 17.20 -11.01
N GLN A 200 6.04 18.36 -11.69
CA GLN A 200 5.26 18.61 -12.91
C GLN A 200 6.11 18.30 -14.16
N HIS A 201 5.85 17.18 -14.85
CA HIS A 201 6.62 16.79 -16.06
C HIS A 201 5.80 16.61 -17.35
N SER A 202 4.61 17.21 -17.50
CA SER A 202 3.87 17.16 -18.76
C SER A 202 4.09 18.41 -19.63
N LEU A 203 4.42 18.22 -20.91
CA LEU A 203 4.46 19.28 -21.93
C LEU A 203 3.07 19.93 -22.10
N ILE A 204 1.99 19.15 -21.91
CA ILE A 204 0.58 19.58 -21.95
C ILE A 204 0.24 20.37 -20.68
N GLY A 205 0.72 19.91 -19.52
CA GLY A 205 0.63 20.66 -18.27
C GLY A 205 1.28 22.05 -18.37
N ARG A 206 2.49 22.12 -18.95
CA ARG A 206 3.22 23.39 -19.16
C ARG A 206 2.51 24.34 -20.13
N THR A 207 1.99 23.83 -21.25
CA THR A 207 1.27 24.65 -22.24
C THR A 207 -0.09 25.15 -21.71
N LEU A 208 -0.83 24.31 -20.98
CA LEU A 208 -2.07 24.74 -20.29
C LEU A 208 -1.81 25.77 -19.19
N HIS A 209 -0.69 25.65 -18.45
CA HIS A 209 -0.30 26.61 -17.44
C HIS A 209 0.19 27.93 -18.04
N ALA A 210 0.84 27.91 -19.20
CA ALA A 210 1.21 29.09 -19.97
C ALA A 210 -0.02 29.82 -20.55
N LEU A 211 -1.05 29.08 -20.96
CA LEU A 211 -2.34 29.63 -21.40
C LEU A 211 -3.14 30.25 -20.24
N HIS A 212 -3.17 29.62 -19.06
CA HIS A 212 -3.83 30.19 -17.87
C HIS A 212 -3.01 31.30 -17.19
N GLY A 213 -1.68 31.27 -17.29
CA GLY A 213 -0.76 32.26 -16.70
C GLY A 213 -0.78 33.62 -17.38
N ARG A 214 -1.39 33.75 -18.57
CA ARG A 214 -1.51 35.02 -19.30
C ARG A 214 -2.47 36.03 -18.66
N GLY A 215 -3.24 35.64 -17.63
CA GLY A 215 -4.18 36.49 -16.91
C GLY A 215 -3.66 37.19 -15.65
N ARG A 216 -2.42 36.92 -15.19
CA ARG A 216 -1.84 37.58 -14.01
C ARG A 216 -0.50 38.22 -14.34
N ARG A 217 -0.55 39.48 -14.80
CA ARG A 217 0.63 40.37 -14.81
C ARG A 217 1.11 40.56 -13.36
N LYS A 218 2.26 40.01 -13.00
CA LYS A 218 3.07 40.55 -11.90
C LYS A 218 3.98 41.64 -12.49
N PRO A 219 4.16 42.79 -11.82
CA PRO A 219 5.09 43.80 -12.28
C PRO A 219 6.52 43.32 -12.09
N LEU A 220 7.37 43.60 -13.08
CA LEU A 220 8.81 43.42 -13.00
C LEU A 220 9.39 44.39 -11.96
N ARG A 221 10.15 43.86 -11.00
CA ARG A 221 11.14 44.65 -10.27
C ARG A 221 12.43 43.84 -10.12
N HIS A 222 13.52 44.50 -10.47
CA HIS A 222 14.90 44.02 -10.40
C HIS A 222 15.50 44.37 -9.03
N ASP A 223 16.61 43.69 -8.73
CA ASP A 223 17.63 43.94 -7.69
C ASP A 223 17.58 43.13 -6.38
N GLY A 224 18.62 42.30 -6.22
CA GLY A 224 19.60 42.42 -5.13
C GLY A 224 19.28 41.83 -3.75
N HIS A 225 19.90 40.68 -3.45
CA HIS A 225 20.25 40.13 -2.12
C HIS A 225 19.18 40.13 -1.00
N SER A 226 18.62 38.95 -0.66
CA SER A 226 18.21 38.61 0.71
C SER A 226 17.95 37.10 0.89
N GLU A 227 18.15 36.63 2.11
CA GLU A 227 17.93 35.29 2.70
C GLU A 227 16.66 34.53 2.23
N PRO A 228 16.59 33.19 2.39
CA PRO A 228 15.36 32.43 2.14
C PRO A 228 14.31 32.78 3.21
N GLN A 229 13.57 33.85 2.97
CA GLN A 229 12.40 34.22 3.76
C GLN A 229 11.28 33.24 3.45
N SER A 230 10.90 32.47 4.47
CA SER A 230 9.77 31.55 4.45
C SER A 230 8.49 32.30 4.08
N ASP A 231 7.92 31.97 2.93
CA ASP A 231 6.69 32.56 2.42
C ASP A 231 5.50 32.18 3.34
N PRO A 232 4.93 33.12 4.13
CA PRO A 232 3.88 32.80 5.10
C PRO A 232 2.56 32.43 4.43
N ASN A 233 2.40 32.72 3.13
CA ASN A 233 1.22 32.40 2.34
C ASN A 233 1.27 31.01 1.67
N ALA A 234 2.39 30.28 1.75
CA ALA A 234 2.43 28.88 1.34
C ALA A 234 1.60 27.97 2.26
N ALA A 235 1.34 28.40 3.51
CA ALA A 235 0.58 27.63 4.49
C ALA A 235 -0.93 27.51 4.15
N GLY A 236 -1.49 28.44 3.36
CA GLY A 236 -2.92 28.48 3.05
C GLY A 236 -3.36 27.58 1.89
N THR A 237 -2.44 27.20 1.00
CA THR A 237 -2.73 26.36 -0.18
C THR A 237 -2.04 25.00 -0.12
N ALA A 238 -1.04 24.80 0.73
CA ALA A 238 -0.33 23.52 0.89
C ALA A 238 -1.22 22.38 1.41
N GLY A 239 -2.27 22.65 2.19
CA GLY A 239 -3.15 21.61 2.73
C GLY A 239 -4.05 20.92 1.69
N ALA A 240 -4.34 21.55 0.55
CA ALA A 240 -5.24 20.98 -0.46
C ALA A 240 -4.54 20.03 -1.44
N ASP A 241 -3.21 20.15 -1.58
CA ASP A 241 -2.40 19.39 -2.55
C ASP A 241 -1.56 18.27 -1.92
N ASP A 242 -1.55 18.12 -0.59
CA ASP A 242 -0.90 17.00 0.12
C ASP A 242 -1.69 15.68 -0.10
N PRO A 243 -1.07 14.63 -0.67
CA PRO A 243 -1.70 13.32 -0.84
C PRO A 243 -2.26 12.71 0.44
N LEU A 244 -1.59 12.87 1.59
CA LEU A 244 -2.05 12.33 2.88
C LEU A 244 -3.33 13.03 3.32
N HIS A 245 -3.31 14.37 3.36
CA HIS A 245 -4.49 15.15 3.72
C HIS A 245 -5.66 14.91 2.75
N ALA A 246 -5.38 14.73 1.45
CA ALA A 246 -6.39 14.38 0.46
C ALA A 246 -7.02 13.00 0.73
N TYR A 247 -6.24 12.01 1.17
CA TYR A 247 -6.75 10.68 1.56
C TYR A 247 -7.57 10.74 2.84
N LEU A 248 -7.07 11.41 3.88
CA LEU A 248 -7.75 11.51 5.19
C LEU A 248 -9.09 12.27 5.10
N ASN A 249 -9.18 13.26 4.21
CA ASN A 249 -10.38 14.06 4.00
C ASN A 249 -11.21 13.62 2.78
N ASP A 250 -10.89 12.49 2.15
CA ASP A 250 -11.62 12.02 0.98
C ASP A 250 -13.04 11.62 1.39
N ARG A 251 -13.98 12.55 1.25
CA ARG A 251 -15.40 12.27 1.44
C ARG A 251 -15.87 11.41 0.29
N GLN A 252 -16.58 10.33 0.61
CA GLN A 252 -17.22 9.48 -0.40
C GLN A 252 -18.00 10.35 -1.39
N GLN A 253 -17.52 10.39 -2.63
CA GLN A 253 -18.23 11.09 -3.69
C GLN A 253 -19.39 10.22 -4.16
N PRO A 254 -20.54 10.82 -4.50
CA PRO A 254 -21.69 10.06 -4.99
C PRO A 254 -21.31 9.25 -6.22
N GLU A 255 -21.87 8.03 -6.33
CA GLU A 255 -21.59 7.14 -7.45
C GLU A 255 -21.96 7.80 -8.78
N ASN A 256 -20.97 8.08 -9.62
CA ASN A 256 -21.21 8.60 -10.97
C ASN A 256 -21.03 7.48 -12.01
N PRO A 257 -22.08 7.10 -12.76
CA PRO A 257 -22.01 6.09 -13.82
C PRO A 257 -20.93 6.37 -14.87
N PHE A 258 -20.62 7.64 -15.12
CA PHE A 258 -19.57 8.08 -16.06
C PHE A 258 -18.21 7.46 -15.75
N TRP A 259 -17.86 7.32 -14.46
CA TRP A 259 -16.58 6.74 -14.02
C TRP A 259 -16.62 5.22 -13.85
N ARG A 260 -17.74 4.57 -14.16
CA ARG A 260 -17.91 3.11 -14.05
C ARG A 260 -17.91 2.39 -15.38
N LEU A 261 -17.64 3.09 -16.50
CA LEU A 261 -17.63 2.51 -17.84
C LEU A 261 -16.73 1.25 -17.91
N TYR A 262 -15.53 1.31 -17.33
CA TYR A 262 -14.64 0.15 -17.26
C TYR A 262 -15.28 -1.03 -16.52
N GLY A 263 -15.77 -0.80 -15.30
CA GLY A 263 -16.35 -1.85 -14.47
C GLY A 263 -17.64 -2.42 -15.05
N TRP A 264 -18.45 -1.60 -15.73
CA TRP A 264 -19.64 -2.03 -16.44
C TRP A 264 -19.27 -2.90 -17.65
N GLY A 265 -18.39 -2.43 -18.54
CA GLY A 265 -17.98 -3.17 -19.73
C GLY A 265 -17.27 -4.49 -19.38
N TYR A 266 -16.38 -4.46 -18.39
CA TYR A 266 -15.69 -5.65 -17.89
C TYR A 266 -16.67 -6.71 -17.36
N ARG A 267 -17.77 -6.31 -16.71
CA ARG A 267 -18.83 -7.23 -16.26
C ARG A 267 -19.75 -7.68 -17.39
N ALA A 268 -20.15 -6.78 -18.28
CA ALA A 268 -21.06 -7.09 -19.39
C ALA A 268 -20.44 -8.13 -20.33
N ILE A 269 -19.18 -7.91 -20.73
CA ILE A 269 -18.44 -8.80 -21.64
C ILE A 269 -17.88 -10.01 -20.87
N GLY A 270 -17.33 -9.77 -19.67
CA GLY A 270 -16.75 -10.83 -18.84
C GLY A 270 -17.79 -11.80 -18.28
N GLY A 271 -19.09 -11.48 -18.37
CA GLY A 271 -20.19 -12.33 -17.90
C GLY A 271 -20.34 -12.38 -16.38
N ALA A 272 -21.34 -13.15 -15.94
CA ALA A 272 -21.58 -13.40 -14.53
C ALA A 272 -20.38 -14.08 -13.85
N ARG A 273 -20.28 -13.86 -12.53
CA ARG A 273 -19.27 -14.52 -11.69
C ARG A 273 -19.54 -16.02 -11.71
N THR A 274 -18.55 -16.80 -12.14
CA THR A 274 -18.65 -18.26 -12.20
C THR A 274 -18.07 -18.94 -10.97
N VAL A 275 -17.26 -18.20 -10.19
CA VAL A 275 -16.67 -18.65 -8.93
C VAL A 275 -17.57 -18.24 -7.76
N PRO A 276 -17.84 -19.12 -6.79
CA PRO A 276 -18.55 -18.76 -5.56
C PRO A 276 -17.96 -17.51 -4.90
N ARG A 277 -18.82 -16.72 -4.26
CA ARG A 277 -18.31 -15.72 -3.32
C ARG A 277 -17.85 -16.45 -2.07
N PRO A 278 -16.67 -16.11 -1.52
CA PRO A 278 -16.33 -16.58 -0.19
C PRO A 278 -17.43 -16.14 0.78
N PRO A 279 -17.82 -17.00 1.74
CA PRO A 279 -18.69 -16.56 2.83
C PRO A 279 -18.00 -15.42 3.58
N PRO A 280 -18.76 -14.43 4.10
CA PRO A 280 -18.18 -13.38 4.91
C PRO A 280 -17.60 -14.00 6.18
N THR A 281 -16.28 -13.96 6.32
CA THR A 281 -15.59 -14.44 7.51
C THR A 281 -15.70 -13.37 8.59
N PRO A 282 -16.29 -13.66 9.78
CA PRO A 282 -16.34 -12.69 10.85
C PRO A 282 -14.91 -12.35 11.29
N VAL A 283 -14.59 -11.05 11.31
CA VAL A 283 -13.25 -10.58 11.69
C VAL A 283 -13.10 -10.70 13.21
N PRO A 284 -12.07 -11.40 13.71
CA PRO A 284 -11.82 -11.53 15.14
C PRO A 284 -11.64 -10.15 15.81
N PRO A 285 -12.12 -9.98 17.05
CA PRO A 285 -11.87 -8.76 17.80
C PRO A 285 -10.36 -8.56 18.07
N GLY A 286 -9.98 -7.32 18.39
CA GLY A 286 -8.59 -6.96 18.67
C GLY A 286 -7.83 -6.50 17.41
N PRO A 287 -6.58 -6.94 17.19
CA PRO A 287 -5.74 -6.37 16.13
C PRO A 287 -6.31 -6.56 14.71
N SER A 288 -6.93 -7.70 14.40
CA SER A 288 -7.49 -7.93 13.06
C SER A 288 -8.64 -6.97 12.74
N ALA A 289 -9.51 -6.68 13.71
CA ALA A 289 -10.58 -5.69 13.55
C ALA A 289 -10.04 -4.26 13.35
N TYR A 290 -8.97 -3.90 14.06
CA TYR A 290 -8.28 -2.61 13.88
C TYR A 290 -7.77 -2.45 12.44
N TRP A 291 -7.06 -3.46 11.92
CA TRP A 291 -6.51 -3.41 10.57
C TRP A 291 -7.57 -3.50 9.48
N GLU A 292 -8.66 -4.25 9.71
CA GLU A 292 -9.82 -4.27 8.81
C GLU A 292 -10.47 -2.88 8.68
N ALA A 293 -10.56 -2.14 9.78
CA ALA A 293 -11.10 -0.78 9.79
C ALA A 293 -10.27 0.19 8.94
N LEU A 294 -8.96 -0.04 8.82
CA LEU A 294 -8.06 0.74 7.95
C LEU A 294 -8.00 0.22 6.51
N TYR A 295 -8.13 -1.10 6.32
CA TYR A 295 -8.17 -1.75 5.02
C TYR A 295 -9.38 -1.28 4.20
N ARG A 296 -10.58 -1.28 4.79
CA ARG A 296 -11.82 -0.99 4.06
C ARG A 296 -11.87 0.40 3.40
N PRO A 297 -11.49 1.51 4.06
CA PRO A 297 -11.39 2.81 3.40
C PRO A 297 -10.34 2.83 2.29
N ALA A 298 -9.15 2.27 2.53
CA ALA A 298 -8.07 2.24 1.56
C ALA A 298 -8.44 1.44 0.29
N ASP A 299 -9.07 0.27 0.45
CA ASP A 299 -9.51 -0.58 -0.66
C ASP A 299 -10.63 0.07 -1.48
N ARG A 300 -11.57 0.72 -0.79
CA ARG A 300 -12.63 1.52 -1.45
C ARG A 300 -12.05 2.68 -2.25
N ALA A 301 -11.14 3.46 -1.66
CA ALA A 301 -10.47 4.56 -2.35
C ALA A 301 -9.68 4.05 -3.56
N SER A 302 -8.94 2.95 -3.40
CA SER A 302 -8.24 2.28 -4.49
C SER A 302 -9.18 1.89 -5.64
N THR A 303 -10.34 1.31 -5.32
CA THR A 303 -11.34 0.91 -6.31
C THR A 303 -11.92 2.11 -7.05
N ASP A 304 -12.25 3.19 -6.35
CA ASP A 304 -12.81 4.41 -6.95
C ASP A 304 -11.79 5.09 -7.88
N TYR A 305 -10.57 5.37 -7.40
CA TYR A 305 -9.51 5.96 -8.22
C TYR A 305 -9.16 5.07 -9.42
N GLY A 306 -9.10 3.76 -9.23
CA GLY A 306 -8.87 2.80 -10.31
C GLY A 306 -9.99 2.79 -11.35
N ASN A 307 -11.26 2.96 -10.95
CA ASN A 307 -12.39 3.07 -11.86
C ASN A 307 -12.37 4.36 -12.67
N ARG A 308 -12.08 5.51 -12.04
CA ARG A 308 -11.96 6.81 -12.71
C ARG A 308 -10.84 6.82 -13.74
N TYR A 309 -9.67 6.36 -13.33
CA TYR A 309 -8.49 6.24 -14.19
C TYR A 309 -8.77 5.34 -15.39
N ARG A 310 -9.22 4.10 -15.20
CA ARG A 310 -9.46 3.19 -16.33
C ARG A 310 -10.61 3.66 -17.23
N SER A 311 -11.69 4.19 -16.65
CA SER A 311 -12.81 4.71 -17.43
C SER A 311 -12.43 5.95 -18.23
N SER A 312 -11.52 6.80 -17.74
CA SER A 312 -11.05 7.95 -18.53
C SER A 312 -10.33 7.50 -19.81
N TYR A 313 -9.52 6.45 -19.75
CA TYR A 313 -8.87 5.92 -20.95
C TYR A 313 -9.85 5.28 -21.94
N LEU A 314 -10.85 4.55 -21.44
CA LEU A 314 -11.94 4.06 -22.29
C LEU A 314 -12.67 5.20 -22.99
N TRP A 315 -13.00 6.27 -22.26
CA TRP A 315 -13.61 7.45 -22.85
C TRP A 315 -12.72 8.10 -23.91
N ILE A 316 -11.40 8.17 -23.72
CA ILE A 316 -10.48 8.68 -24.75
C ILE A 316 -10.59 7.86 -26.03
N PHE A 317 -10.59 6.52 -25.95
CA PHE A 317 -10.77 5.67 -27.13
C PHE A 317 -12.13 5.88 -27.81
N VAL A 318 -13.21 5.91 -27.04
CA VAL A 318 -14.57 6.15 -27.57
C VAL A 318 -14.67 7.52 -28.26
N LEU A 319 -14.20 8.58 -27.61
CA LEU A 319 -14.23 9.94 -28.15
C LEU A 319 -13.33 10.06 -29.39
N ALA A 320 -12.17 9.40 -29.42
CA ALA A 320 -11.28 9.41 -30.58
C ALA A 320 -11.93 8.70 -31.79
N THR A 321 -12.57 7.55 -31.58
CA THR A 321 -13.31 6.86 -32.65
C THR A 321 -14.48 7.70 -33.16
N LEU A 322 -15.22 8.38 -32.27
CA LEU A 322 -16.30 9.28 -32.65
C LEU A 322 -15.78 10.52 -33.40
N ALA A 323 -14.62 11.05 -33.03
CA ALA A 323 -13.99 12.17 -33.73
C ALA A 323 -13.62 11.79 -35.16
N VAL A 324 -13.00 10.61 -35.36
CA VAL A 324 -12.72 10.07 -36.70
C VAL A 324 -14.00 9.85 -37.50
N ALA A 325 -15.06 9.32 -36.88
CA ALA A 325 -16.35 9.15 -37.55
C ALA A 325 -16.97 10.49 -37.98
N SER A 326 -16.86 11.52 -37.14
CA SER A 326 -17.33 12.88 -37.43
C SER A 326 -16.53 13.51 -38.59
N ALA A 327 -15.21 13.35 -38.59
CA ALA A 327 -14.33 13.82 -39.67
C ALA A 327 -14.70 13.17 -41.02
N VAL A 328 -14.92 11.86 -41.02
CA VAL A 328 -15.34 11.11 -42.21
C VAL A 328 -16.71 11.57 -42.71
N LEU A 329 -17.67 11.81 -41.81
CA LEU A 329 -19.00 12.34 -42.17
C LEU A 329 -18.90 13.75 -42.77
N ALA A 330 -18.05 14.61 -42.23
CA ALA A 330 -17.82 15.96 -42.73
C ALA A 330 -17.27 15.95 -44.17
N LEU A 331 -16.40 14.98 -44.48
CA LEU A 331 -15.85 14.79 -45.83
C LEU A 331 -16.84 14.14 -46.80
N ALA A 332 -17.74 13.29 -46.31
CA ALA A 332 -18.66 12.52 -47.14
C ALA A 332 -19.94 13.28 -47.52
N HIS A 333 -20.37 14.25 -46.70
CA HIS A 333 -21.66 14.94 -46.87
C HIS A 333 -21.52 16.46 -46.69
N GLU A 334 -21.52 17.20 -47.81
CA GLU A 334 -21.41 18.67 -47.81
C GLU A 334 -22.48 19.38 -46.93
N PRO A 335 -23.77 18.98 -46.90
CA PRO A 335 -24.78 19.70 -46.11
C PRO A 335 -24.53 19.71 -44.59
N ILE A 336 -23.89 18.66 -44.05
CA ILE A 336 -23.63 18.52 -42.62
C ILE A 336 -22.17 18.84 -42.25
N LYS A 337 -21.35 19.23 -43.22
CA LYS A 337 -19.90 19.44 -43.06
C LYS A 337 -19.57 20.36 -41.88
N LEU A 338 -20.20 21.53 -41.81
CA LEU A 338 -19.98 22.48 -40.72
C LEU A 338 -20.33 21.89 -39.35
N ALA A 339 -21.48 21.21 -39.25
CA ALA A 339 -21.93 20.57 -38.03
C ALA A 339 -20.99 19.43 -37.60
N ALA A 340 -20.60 18.55 -38.53
CA ALA A 340 -19.71 17.43 -38.28
C ALA A 340 -18.29 17.89 -37.89
N THR A 341 -17.75 18.93 -38.52
CA THR A 341 -16.46 19.53 -38.10
C THR A 341 -16.55 20.19 -36.73
N THR A 342 -17.69 20.83 -36.40
CA THR A 342 -17.90 21.41 -35.06
C THR A 342 -17.95 20.31 -34.00
N VAL A 343 -18.64 19.21 -34.27
CA VAL A 343 -18.69 18.03 -33.38
C VAL A 343 -17.29 17.42 -33.21
N GLU A 344 -16.51 17.29 -34.29
CA GLU A 344 -15.14 16.80 -34.24
C GLU A 344 -14.26 17.64 -33.28
N ILE A 345 -14.29 18.97 -33.42
CA ILE A 345 -13.55 19.88 -32.55
C ILE A 345 -13.98 19.72 -31.09
N LEU A 346 -15.29 19.63 -30.83
CA LEU A 346 -15.80 19.44 -29.47
C LEU A 346 -15.33 18.12 -28.84
N LEU A 347 -15.29 17.03 -29.62
CA LEU A 347 -14.79 15.73 -29.18
C LEU A 347 -13.28 15.78 -28.87
N LEU A 348 -12.49 16.45 -29.71
CA LEU A 348 -11.05 16.64 -29.47
C LEU A 348 -10.77 17.51 -28.23
N LEU A 349 -11.55 18.58 -28.02
CA LEU A 349 -11.48 19.39 -26.81
C LEU A 349 -11.89 18.60 -25.57
N ALA A 350 -12.88 17.71 -25.67
CA ALA A 350 -13.27 16.81 -24.59
C ALA A 350 -12.15 15.83 -24.23
N ILE A 351 -11.45 15.25 -25.22
CA ILE A 351 -10.26 14.41 -25.00
C ILE A 351 -9.19 15.20 -24.26
N LEU A 352 -8.86 16.41 -24.73
CA LEU A 352 -7.85 17.25 -24.09
C LEU A 352 -8.23 17.59 -22.63
N GLY A 353 -9.51 17.93 -22.39
CA GLY A 353 -10.03 18.19 -21.06
C GLY A 353 -9.93 16.97 -20.13
N LEU A 354 -10.19 15.77 -20.66
CA LEU A 354 -10.10 14.52 -19.91
C LEU A 354 -8.66 14.15 -19.57
N VAL A 355 -7.72 14.30 -20.51
CA VAL A 355 -6.28 14.11 -20.27
C VAL A 355 -5.76 15.10 -19.23
N ALA A 356 -6.09 16.39 -19.37
CA ALA A 356 -5.70 17.41 -18.41
C ALA A 356 -6.29 17.15 -17.02
N THR A 357 -7.52 16.65 -16.93
CA THR A 357 -8.15 16.28 -15.66
C THR A 357 -7.45 15.09 -15.02
N ASN A 358 -7.12 14.05 -15.80
CA ASN A 358 -6.42 12.86 -15.30
C ASN A 358 -5.04 13.22 -14.73
N GLU A 359 -4.27 14.06 -15.43
CA GLU A 359 -2.98 14.57 -14.94
C GLU A 359 -3.14 15.43 -13.67
N ARG A 360 -4.05 16.41 -13.69
CA ARG A 360 -4.28 17.32 -12.55
C ARG A 360 -4.79 16.62 -11.31
N ARG A 361 -5.60 15.57 -11.46
CA ARG A 361 -6.16 14.82 -10.33
C ARG A 361 -5.25 13.66 -9.90
N ASN A 362 -4.28 13.26 -10.73
CA ASN A 362 -3.36 12.15 -10.50
C ASN A 362 -4.10 10.88 -10.03
N TRP A 363 -5.17 10.49 -10.73
CA TRP A 363 -5.95 9.31 -10.33
C TRP A 363 -5.13 8.03 -10.35
N HIS A 364 -4.15 7.92 -11.26
CA HIS A 364 -3.23 6.79 -11.29
C HIS A 364 -2.39 6.67 -10.02
N GLY A 365 -1.65 7.72 -9.65
CA GLY A 365 -0.81 7.71 -8.45
C GLY A 365 -1.62 7.46 -7.18
N ARG A 366 -2.80 8.09 -7.06
CA ARG A 366 -3.72 7.85 -5.94
C ARG A 366 -4.24 6.41 -5.90
N TRP A 367 -4.57 5.84 -7.06
CA TRP A 367 -4.98 4.44 -7.16
C TRP A 367 -3.87 3.50 -6.68
N ILE A 368 -2.63 3.68 -7.14
CA ILE A 368 -1.48 2.86 -6.73
C ILE A 368 -1.20 3.01 -5.23
N ALA A 369 -1.16 4.24 -4.71
CA ALA A 369 -0.91 4.50 -3.29
C ALA A 369 -1.98 3.88 -2.37
N CYS A 370 -3.27 4.06 -2.71
CA CYS A 370 -4.36 3.45 -1.94
C CYS A 370 -4.37 1.93 -2.08
N ARG A 371 -3.98 1.39 -3.25
CA ARG A 371 -3.85 -0.06 -3.45
C ARG A 371 -2.75 -0.64 -2.56
N LEU A 372 -1.60 0.02 -2.51
CA LEU A 372 -0.49 -0.38 -1.65
C LEU A 372 -0.90 -0.33 -0.18
N LEU A 373 -1.51 0.78 0.27
CA LEU A 373 -1.98 0.91 1.64
C LEU A 373 -2.99 -0.17 2.02
N ALA A 374 -3.99 -0.42 1.16
CA ALA A 374 -4.97 -1.47 1.38
C ALA A 374 -4.31 -2.84 1.50
N GLU A 375 -3.40 -3.17 0.59
CA GLU A 375 -2.69 -4.44 0.63
C GLU A 375 -1.81 -4.55 1.88
N LEU A 376 -1.06 -3.51 2.28
CA LEU A 376 -0.29 -3.50 3.52
C LEU A 376 -1.17 -3.74 4.76
N CYS A 377 -2.28 -3.01 4.89
CA CYS A 377 -3.23 -3.19 6.00
C CYS A 377 -3.78 -4.62 6.06
N ARG A 378 -4.12 -5.21 4.91
CA ARG A 378 -4.67 -6.57 4.84
C ARG A 378 -3.67 -7.63 5.32
N LYS A 379 -2.39 -7.56 4.88
CA LYS A 379 -1.35 -8.49 5.34
C LYS A 379 -1.02 -8.26 6.82
N GLN A 380 -0.93 -7.01 7.22
CA GLN A 380 -0.64 -6.67 8.61
C GLN A 380 -1.76 -7.13 9.54
N GLY A 381 -3.03 -7.06 9.13
CA GLY A 381 -4.15 -7.60 9.90
C GLY A 381 -4.08 -9.12 10.13
N ALA A 382 -3.51 -9.86 9.17
CA ALA A 382 -3.24 -11.28 9.30
C ALA A 382 -2.09 -11.56 10.28
N LEU A 383 -0.97 -10.84 10.13
CA LEU A 383 0.22 -10.99 10.99
C LEU A 383 -0.02 -10.53 12.44
N ALA A 384 -0.78 -9.45 12.61
CA ALA A 384 -1.05 -8.86 13.92
C ALA A 384 -1.84 -9.79 14.84
N ALA A 385 -2.63 -10.72 14.29
CA ALA A 385 -3.32 -11.76 15.06
C ALA A 385 -2.34 -12.69 15.80
N LEU A 386 -1.11 -12.81 15.30
CA LEU A 386 -0.04 -13.66 15.83
C LEU A 386 1.07 -12.86 16.53
N GLY A 387 0.87 -11.55 16.72
CA GLY A 387 1.87 -10.65 17.31
C GLY A 387 3.05 -10.34 16.39
N TRP A 388 2.92 -10.61 15.08
CA TRP A 388 3.93 -10.30 14.09
C TRP A 388 3.62 -9.00 13.34
N SER A 389 4.65 -8.39 12.77
CA SER A 389 4.55 -7.18 11.98
C SER A 389 5.42 -7.25 10.72
N LEU A 390 4.97 -6.56 9.67
CA LEU A 390 5.82 -6.25 8.51
C LEU A 390 6.88 -5.23 8.94
N PRO A 391 8.16 -5.36 8.53
CA PRO A 391 9.29 -4.55 9.01
C PRO A 391 9.14 -3.07 8.64
N PRO A 392 8.70 -2.20 9.56
CA PRO A 392 8.33 -0.82 9.23
C PRO A 392 9.52 0.09 8.91
N PRO A 393 10.65 0.02 9.64
CA PRO A 393 11.82 0.85 9.34
C PRO A 393 12.40 0.58 7.96
N ASN A 394 12.34 -0.66 7.47
CA ASN A 394 12.82 -0.99 6.13
C ASN A 394 11.86 -0.49 5.05
N LEU A 395 10.55 -0.55 5.30
CA LEU A 395 9.55 0.02 4.39
C LEU A 395 9.72 1.54 4.28
N SER A 396 9.73 2.25 5.40
CA SER A 396 9.95 3.70 5.41
C SER A 396 11.31 4.04 4.84
N ARG A 397 12.41 3.44 5.32
CA ARG A 397 13.76 3.70 4.83
C ARG A 397 13.91 3.40 3.35
N SER A 398 13.29 2.36 2.79
CA SER A 398 13.37 2.08 1.35
C SER A 398 12.48 3.01 0.52
N LEU A 399 11.32 3.43 1.03
CA LEU A 399 10.51 4.50 0.42
C LEU A 399 11.24 5.86 0.44
N TYR A 400 12.08 6.11 1.44
CA TYR A 400 12.92 7.30 1.55
C TYR A 400 14.30 7.15 0.87
N ALA A 401 14.91 5.96 0.80
CA ALA A 401 16.25 5.73 0.24
C ALA A 401 16.28 5.75 -1.30
N ALA A 402 15.11 5.68 -1.94
CA ALA A 402 14.97 6.00 -3.36
C ALA A 402 15.21 7.50 -3.66
N VAL A 403 15.38 8.33 -2.64
CA VAL A 403 15.66 9.77 -2.73
C VAL A 403 17.17 9.98 -2.52
N PRO A 404 17.91 10.53 -3.49
CA PRO A 404 19.30 10.93 -3.29
C PRO A 404 19.42 11.86 -2.07
N GLU A 405 20.53 11.81 -1.33
CA GLU A 405 20.80 12.69 -0.17
C GLU A 405 20.61 14.20 -0.44
N HIS A 406 20.56 14.59 -1.72
CA HIS A 406 20.44 15.97 -2.20
C HIS A 406 19.02 16.32 -2.71
N ALA A 407 18.09 15.37 -2.73
CA ALA A 407 16.72 15.65 -3.15
C ALA A 407 15.93 16.18 -1.96
N GLU A 408 15.55 17.45 -2.06
CA GLU A 408 14.81 18.20 -1.03
C GLU A 408 13.42 17.62 -0.70
N HIS A 409 12.91 16.61 -1.44
CA HIS A 409 11.51 16.17 -1.37
C HIS A 409 11.33 14.64 -1.50
N ALA A 410 10.40 14.10 -0.70
CA ALA A 410 10.03 12.69 -0.71
C ALA A 410 9.09 12.34 -1.90
N PRO A 411 9.09 11.09 -2.40
CA PRO A 411 8.18 10.67 -3.48
C PRO A 411 6.71 10.85 -3.07
N PRO A 412 5.79 11.04 -4.03
CA PRO A 412 4.36 11.22 -3.75
C PRO A 412 3.72 10.08 -2.95
N GLU A 413 4.30 8.88 -2.94
CA GLU A 413 3.82 7.70 -2.22
C GLU A 413 4.44 7.54 -0.83
N ALA A 414 5.40 8.39 -0.43
CA ALA A 414 6.09 8.28 0.87
C ALA A 414 5.14 8.36 2.07
N TRP A 415 4.02 9.07 1.93
CA TRP A 415 3.00 9.13 2.97
C TRP A 415 2.40 7.77 3.31
N VAL A 416 2.37 6.81 2.37
CA VAL A 416 1.81 5.48 2.61
C VAL A 416 2.63 4.74 3.65
N GLY A 417 3.96 4.76 3.52
CA GLY A 417 4.86 4.14 4.50
C GLY A 417 4.79 4.81 5.86
N TRP A 418 4.74 6.13 5.88
CA TRP A 418 4.58 6.89 7.12
C TRP A 418 3.25 6.58 7.82
N TYR A 419 2.14 6.64 7.09
CA TYR A 419 0.79 6.39 7.61
C TYR A 419 0.63 4.94 8.08
N PHE A 420 1.15 3.98 7.32
CA PHE A 420 1.19 2.58 7.72
C PHE A 420 2.03 2.38 9.00
N GLY A 421 3.18 3.04 9.12
CA GLY A 421 3.98 3.03 10.34
C GLY A 421 3.24 3.63 11.54
N ALA A 422 2.51 4.74 11.33
CA ALA A 422 1.65 5.34 12.35
C ALA A 422 0.51 4.40 12.78
N ALA A 423 -0.12 3.73 11.82
CA ALA A 423 -1.13 2.71 12.10
C ALA A 423 -0.55 1.53 12.90
N LEU A 424 0.67 1.08 12.58
CA LEU A 424 1.30 0.02 13.34
C LEU A 424 1.60 0.42 14.78
N ARG A 425 2.08 1.65 15.00
CA ARG A 425 2.28 2.21 16.34
C ARG A 425 1.00 2.43 17.12
N ALA A 426 -0.14 2.56 16.46
CA ALA A 426 -1.43 2.70 17.11
C ALA A 426 -2.16 1.34 17.27
N ALA A 427 -1.69 0.30 16.59
CA ALA A 427 -2.31 -1.02 16.64
C ALA A 427 -2.18 -1.63 18.06
N PRO A 428 -3.25 -2.26 18.57
CA PRO A 428 -3.17 -3.03 19.80
C PRO A 428 -2.38 -4.33 19.55
N LEU A 429 -1.70 -4.82 20.59
CA LEU A 429 -1.16 -6.18 20.58
C LEU A 429 -2.31 -7.20 20.75
N PRO A 430 -2.17 -8.42 20.21
CA PRO A 430 -3.12 -9.48 20.52
C PRO A 430 -3.06 -9.77 22.02
N ALA A 431 -4.21 -9.99 22.65
CA ALA A 431 -4.29 -10.16 24.11
C ALA A 431 -4.77 -11.56 24.51
N GLY A 432 -4.13 -12.21 25.47
CA GLY A 432 -4.38 -13.56 26.01
C GLY A 432 -3.39 -14.60 25.48
N ASP A 433 -3.69 -15.88 25.70
CA ASP A 433 -2.78 -16.98 25.36
C ASP A 433 -2.97 -17.46 23.92
N LEU A 434 -1.89 -17.61 23.13
CA LEU A 434 -1.91 -18.11 21.75
C LEU A 434 -1.82 -19.65 21.67
N LEU A 435 -2.66 -20.34 22.43
CA LEU A 435 -2.62 -21.79 22.59
C LEU A 435 -3.97 -22.44 22.27
N GLY A 436 -3.94 -23.75 21.99
CA GLY A 436 -5.13 -24.60 21.90
C GLY A 436 -6.19 -24.11 20.88
N GLU A 437 -7.45 -24.06 21.31
CA GLU A 437 -8.59 -23.69 20.46
C GLU A 437 -8.44 -22.30 19.83
N ARG A 438 -7.82 -21.35 20.54
CA ARG A 438 -7.62 -20.00 20.03
C ARG A 438 -6.66 -19.99 18.84
N LEU A 439 -5.54 -20.71 18.94
CA LEU A 439 -4.60 -20.80 17.83
C LEU A 439 -5.22 -21.50 16.62
N ALA A 440 -6.02 -22.54 16.85
CA ALA A 440 -6.79 -23.21 15.79
C ALA A 440 -7.80 -22.28 15.11
N ALA A 441 -8.51 -21.45 15.88
CA ALA A 441 -9.43 -20.45 15.34
C ALA A 441 -8.71 -19.37 14.52
N ILE A 442 -7.53 -18.92 14.97
CA ILE A 442 -6.70 -17.98 14.19
C ILE A 442 -6.23 -18.63 12.89
N ARG A 443 -5.74 -19.88 12.92
CA ARG A 443 -5.34 -20.61 11.71
C ARG A 443 -6.48 -20.68 10.70
N GLU A 444 -7.67 -21.06 11.14
CA GLU A 444 -8.84 -21.16 10.27
C GLU A 444 -9.24 -19.80 9.68
N TYR A 445 -9.28 -18.75 10.51
CA TYR A 445 -9.54 -17.39 10.04
C TYR A 445 -8.55 -16.96 8.96
N LEU A 446 -7.25 -17.21 9.16
CA LEU A 446 -6.20 -16.85 8.20
C LEU A 446 -6.28 -17.71 6.92
N ARG A 447 -6.60 -19.00 7.07
CA ARG A 447 -6.79 -19.93 5.96
C ARG A 447 -7.91 -19.50 5.03
N VAL A 448 -9.01 -18.98 5.59
CA VAL A 448 -10.13 -18.45 4.82
C VAL A 448 -9.80 -17.05 4.28
N SER A 449 -9.53 -16.09 5.16
CA SER A 449 -9.42 -14.66 4.81
C SER A 449 -8.20 -14.30 3.96
N LEU A 450 -7.04 -14.92 4.21
CA LEU A 450 -5.80 -14.60 3.48
C LEU A 450 -5.63 -15.47 2.24
N VAL A 451 -5.97 -16.75 2.32
CA VAL A 451 -5.70 -17.74 1.27
C VAL A 451 -6.93 -18.01 0.40
N GLN A 452 -8.01 -18.53 0.99
CA GLN A 452 -9.18 -18.98 0.21
C GLN A 452 -9.88 -17.83 -0.52
N GLU A 453 -10.08 -16.69 0.14
CA GLU A 453 -10.68 -15.51 -0.50
C GLU A 453 -9.86 -15.03 -1.70
N GLN A 454 -8.52 -15.07 -1.58
CA GLN A 454 -7.60 -14.68 -2.65
C GLN A 454 -7.58 -15.69 -3.79
N GLN A 455 -7.62 -16.99 -3.51
CA GLN A 455 -7.78 -18.03 -4.52
C GLN A 455 -9.03 -17.77 -5.38
N LEU A 456 -10.19 -17.60 -4.72
CA LEU A 456 -11.46 -17.37 -5.42
C LEU A 456 -11.46 -16.06 -6.22
N TYR A 457 -10.85 -15.01 -5.68
CA TYR A 457 -10.67 -13.74 -6.39
C TYR A 457 -9.82 -13.91 -7.66
N HIS A 458 -8.66 -14.56 -7.56
CA HIS A 458 -7.76 -14.72 -8.70
C HIS A 458 -8.29 -15.71 -9.74
N LEU A 459 -9.04 -16.74 -9.33
CA LEU A 459 -9.76 -17.63 -10.26
C LEU A 459 -10.79 -16.86 -11.10
N ASP A 460 -11.63 -16.03 -10.45
CA ASP A 460 -12.63 -15.21 -11.14
C ASP A 460 -11.97 -14.19 -12.06
N ARG A 461 -10.94 -13.48 -11.57
CA ARG A 461 -10.19 -12.48 -12.34
C ARG A 461 -9.54 -13.10 -13.57
N ARG A 462 -8.90 -14.27 -13.44
CA ARG A 462 -8.27 -14.99 -14.55
C ARG A 462 -9.28 -15.35 -15.63
N MET A 463 -10.40 -15.97 -15.26
CA MET A 463 -11.44 -16.38 -16.21
C MET A 463 -12.09 -15.19 -16.92
N ARG A 464 -12.34 -14.09 -16.22
CA ARG A 464 -12.92 -12.88 -16.82
C ARG A 464 -11.95 -12.17 -17.74
N SER A 465 -10.71 -11.93 -17.30
CA SER A 465 -9.69 -11.28 -18.14
C SER A 465 -9.47 -12.04 -19.44
N ARG A 466 -9.44 -13.39 -19.40
CA ARG A 466 -9.33 -14.22 -20.61
C ARG A 466 -10.54 -14.12 -21.53
N ARG A 467 -11.77 -14.04 -20.99
CA ARG A 467 -13.00 -13.84 -21.78
C ARG A 467 -13.02 -12.46 -22.44
N VAL A 468 -12.78 -11.40 -21.66
CA VAL A 468 -12.75 -10.02 -22.16
C VAL A 468 -11.64 -9.83 -23.20
N GLY A 469 -10.46 -10.41 -22.96
CA GLY A 469 -9.34 -10.36 -23.89
C GLY A 469 -9.67 -11.00 -25.24
N ARG A 470 -10.25 -12.21 -25.24
CA ARG A 470 -10.68 -12.89 -26.48
C ARG A 470 -11.76 -12.10 -27.21
N TRP A 471 -12.73 -11.55 -26.49
CA TRP A 471 -13.78 -10.75 -27.08
C TRP A 471 -13.22 -9.48 -27.76
N LEU A 472 -12.28 -8.78 -27.12
CA LEU A 472 -11.64 -7.59 -27.71
C LEU A 472 -10.85 -7.92 -28.98
N VAL A 473 -10.14 -9.05 -29.00
CA VAL A 473 -9.43 -9.51 -30.20
C VAL A 473 -10.40 -9.80 -31.33
N GLN A 474 -11.44 -10.62 -31.07
CA GLN A 474 -12.44 -10.97 -32.07
C GLN A 474 -13.19 -9.75 -32.60
N ALA A 475 -13.59 -8.83 -31.72
CA ALA A 475 -14.25 -7.60 -32.13
C ALA A 475 -13.36 -6.73 -33.03
N GLY A 476 -12.06 -6.64 -32.72
CA GLY A 476 -11.07 -5.94 -33.55
C GLY A 476 -10.84 -6.60 -34.91
N GLU A 477 -10.73 -7.93 -34.95
CA GLU A 477 -10.55 -8.72 -36.18
C GLU A 477 -11.79 -8.64 -37.08
N TYR A 478 -13.00 -8.75 -36.51
CA TYR A 478 -14.24 -8.61 -37.28
C TYR A 478 -14.43 -7.20 -37.85
N ALA A 479 -14.09 -6.15 -37.10
CA ALA A 479 -14.12 -4.78 -37.62
C ALA A 479 -13.13 -4.59 -38.79
N PHE A 480 -11.94 -5.20 -38.71
CA PHE A 480 -10.96 -5.18 -39.80
C PHE A 480 -11.45 -5.96 -41.03
N LEU A 481 -11.96 -7.17 -40.85
CA LEU A 481 -12.51 -7.98 -41.94
C LEU A 481 -13.70 -7.29 -42.61
N ALA A 482 -14.60 -6.70 -41.82
CA ALA A 482 -15.72 -5.91 -42.34
C ALA A 482 -15.24 -4.72 -43.18
N THR A 483 -14.15 -4.05 -42.77
CA THR A 483 -13.51 -3.00 -43.58
C THR A 483 -13.11 -3.54 -44.96
N LEU A 484 -12.41 -4.67 -45.00
CA LEU A 484 -11.97 -5.28 -46.26
C LEU A 484 -13.16 -5.61 -47.17
N ILE A 485 -14.21 -6.21 -46.62
CA ILE A 485 -15.43 -6.54 -47.36
C ILE A 485 -16.09 -5.28 -47.93
N LEU A 486 -16.23 -4.22 -47.13
CA LEU A 486 -16.82 -2.96 -47.59
C LEU A 486 -15.99 -2.28 -48.67
N VAL A 487 -14.65 -2.32 -48.57
CA VAL A 487 -13.76 -1.78 -49.61
C VAL A 487 -13.89 -2.57 -50.91
N VAL A 488 -13.95 -3.90 -50.85
CA VAL A 488 -14.16 -4.75 -52.03
C VAL A 488 -15.53 -4.49 -52.64
N ALA A 489 -16.59 -4.45 -51.83
CA ALA A 489 -17.94 -4.13 -52.29
C ALA A 489 -18.01 -2.75 -52.96
N LYS A 490 -17.38 -1.74 -52.34
CA LYS A 490 -17.24 -0.40 -52.92
C LYS A 490 -16.52 -0.45 -54.28
N LEU A 491 -15.41 -1.17 -54.38
CA LEU A 491 -14.64 -1.30 -55.62
C LEU A 491 -15.47 -1.92 -56.75
N VAL A 492 -16.24 -2.96 -56.45
CA VAL A 492 -17.15 -3.61 -57.41
C VAL A 492 -18.23 -2.63 -57.87
N LEU A 493 -18.86 -1.89 -56.96
CA LEU A 493 -19.89 -0.90 -57.31
C LEU A 493 -19.33 0.25 -58.16
N VAL A 494 -18.12 0.73 -57.83
CA VAL A 494 -17.43 1.74 -58.64
C VAL A 494 -17.15 1.20 -60.04
N ALA A 495 -16.65 -0.03 -60.17
CA ALA A 495 -16.40 -0.65 -61.48
C ALA A 495 -17.69 -0.86 -62.29
N ALA A 496 -18.78 -1.28 -61.65
CA ALA A 496 -20.09 -1.45 -62.29
C ALA A 496 -20.69 -0.11 -62.75
N SER A 497 -20.49 0.95 -61.97
CA SER A 497 -20.95 2.31 -62.31
C SER A 497 -20.23 2.91 -63.51
N ALA A 498 -19.00 2.48 -63.81
CA ALA A 498 -18.23 2.95 -64.96
C ALA A 498 -18.77 2.46 -66.32
N GLY A 499 -19.64 1.43 -66.32
CA GLY A 499 -20.19 0.83 -67.54
C GLY A 499 -21.64 1.20 -67.88
N HIS A 500 -22.37 1.90 -67.01
CA HIS A 500 -23.80 2.24 -67.22
C HIS A 500 -24.00 3.76 -67.33
N GLY A 501 -24.71 4.20 -68.38
CA GLY A 501 -24.99 5.61 -68.65
C GLY A 501 -25.93 6.28 -67.64
N THR A 502 -25.89 7.62 -67.64
CA THR A 502 -26.55 8.55 -66.70
C THR A 502 -28.08 8.41 -66.67
N GLY A 503 -28.62 7.94 -65.55
CA GLY A 503 -30.04 7.97 -65.18
C GLY A 503 -30.21 8.08 -63.65
N ASP A 504 -31.44 8.15 -63.12
CA ASP A 504 -31.72 8.35 -61.68
C ASP A 504 -31.04 7.31 -60.75
N HIS A 505 -30.81 6.09 -61.24
CA HIS A 505 -30.08 5.04 -60.50
C HIS A 505 -28.62 5.41 -60.19
N ALA A 506 -28.03 6.36 -60.93
CA ALA A 506 -26.66 6.81 -60.71
C ALA A 506 -26.50 7.61 -59.42
N HIS A 507 -27.51 8.39 -59.02
CA HIS A 507 -27.49 9.15 -57.76
C HIS A 507 -27.59 8.25 -56.53
N GLU A 508 -28.48 7.25 -56.57
CA GLU A 508 -28.62 6.26 -55.50
C GLU A 508 -27.35 5.39 -55.35
N LEU A 509 -26.79 4.95 -56.48
CA LEU A 509 -25.54 4.17 -56.50
C LEU A 509 -24.34 4.98 -55.97
N HIS A 510 -24.26 6.27 -56.32
CA HIS A 510 -23.23 7.16 -55.78
C HIS A 510 -23.35 7.33 -54.27
N GLY A 511 -24.57 7.54 -53.75
CA GLY A 511 -24.83 7.63 -52.31
C GLY A 511 -24.41 6.36 -51.56
N LEU A 512 -24.69 5.18 -52.12
CA LEU A 512 -24.26 3.90 -51.56
C LEU A 512 -22.73 3.75 -51.55
N ILE A 513 -22.04 4.14 -52.63
CA ILE A 513 -20.57 4.12 -52.73
C ILE A 513 -19.93 5.01 -51.66
N VAL A 514 -20.49 6.21 -51.43
CA VAL A 514 -20.04 7.14 -50.39
C VAL A 514 -20.26 6.53 -49.00
N LEU A 515 -21.45 5.99 -48.72
CA LEU A 515 -21.77 5.34 -47.45
C LEU A 515 -20.82 4.17 -47.13
N LEU A 516 -20.59 3.27 -48.10
CA LEU A 516 -19.65 2.16 -47.94
C LEU A 516 -18.22 2.66 -47.70
N GLY A 517 -17.81 3.71 -48.42
CA GLY A 517 -16.51 4.37 -48.22
C GLY A 517 -16.37 4.99 -46.83
N SER A 518 -17.41 5.65 -46.32
CA SER A 518 -17.43 6.22 -44.98
C SER A 518 -17.35 5.14 -43.91
N LEU A 519 -18.16 4.08 -44.01
CA LEU A 519 -18.12 2.96 -43.07
C LEU A 519 -16.75 2.25 -43.07
N ALA A 520 -16.17 2.04 -44.26
CA ALA A 520 -14.83 1.47 -44.42
C ALA A 520 -13.73 2.37 -43.85
N ALA A 521 -13.92 3.69 -43.78
CA ALA A 521 -12.96 4.60 -43.17
C ALA A 521 -13.04 4.63 -41.63
N VAL A 522 -14.23 4.38 -41.05
CA VAL A 522 -14.45 4.42 -39.60
C VAL A 522 -14.09 3.09 -38.91
N LEU A 523 -14.38 1.95 -39.53
CA LEU A 523 -14.16 0.63 -38.93
C LEU A 523 -12.68 0.35 -38.54
N PRO A 524 -11.65 0.79 -39.29
CA PRO A 524 -10.27 0.71 -38.84
C PRO A 524 -10.01 1.44 -37.53
N ALA A 525 -10.64 2.60 -37.30
CA ALA A 525 -10.52 3.33 -36.04
C ALA A 525 -11.19 2.58 -34.87
N VAL A 526 -12.30 1.88 -35.14
CA VAL A 526 -12.94 0.98 -34.16
C VAL A 526 -12.01 -0.20 -33.83
N SER A 527 -11.41 -0.83 -34.85
CA SER A 527 -10.45 -1.92 -34.67
C SER A 527 -9.23 -1.47 -33.85
N ALA A 528 -8.65 -0.31 -34.19
CA ALA A 528 -7.54 0.28 -33.46
C ALA A 528 -7.90 0.61 -32.00
N ALA A 529 -9.13 1.07 -31.73
CA ALA A 529 -9.61 1.29 -30.37
C ALA A 529 -9.66 0.00 -29.56
N PHE A 530 -10.17 -1.11 -30.11
CA PHE A 530 -10.16 -2.40 -29.40
C PHE A 530 -8.75 -2.92 -29.11
N VAL A 531 -7.82 -2.80 -30.07
CA VAL A 531 -6.41 -3.16 -29.88
C VAL A 531 -5.78 -2.29 -28.79
N GLY A 532 -6.03 -0.98 -28.83
CA GLY A 532 -5.54 -0.03 -27.83
C GLY A 532 -6.08 -0.30 -26.43
N ILE A 533 -7.38 -0.57 -26.29
CA ILE A 533 -8.01 -0.95 -25.02
C ILE A 533 -7.39 -2.24 -24.47
N ARG A 534 -7.17 -3.26 -25.33
CA ARG A 534 -6.56 -4.53 -24.91
C ARG A 534 -5.14 -4.35 -24.40
N ALA A 535 -4.32 -3.58 -25.13
CA ALA A 535 -2.94 -3.29 -24.74
C ALA A 535 -2.90 -2.53 -23.41
N TYR A 536 -3.73 -1.49 -23.28
CA TYR A 536 -3.80 -0.66 -22.09
C TYR A 536 -4.36 -1.38 -20.85
N ALA A 537 -5.33 -2.27 -21.03
CA ALA A 537 -5.93 -3.03 -19.94
C ALA A 537 -5.02 -4.17 -19.41
N GLU A 538 -3.87 -4.43 -20.08
CA GLU A 538 -2.86 -5.42 -19.72
C GLU A 538 -3.45 -6.81 -19.38
N LEU A 539 -4.53 -7.20 -20.06
CA LEU A 539 -5.36 -8.35 -19.65
C LEU A 539 -4.56 -9.66 -19.60
N GLU A 540 -3.56 -9.80 -20.47
CA GLU A 540 -2.65 -10.95 -20.50
C GLU A 540 -1.74 -10.98 -19.27
N LEU A 541 -1.15 -9.84 -18.88
CA LEU A 541 -0.37 -9.72 -17.65
C LEU A 541 -1.24 -10.05 -16.43
N LEU A 542 -2.48 -9.56 -16.39
CA LEU A 542 -3.41 -9.86 -15.28
C LEU A 542 -3.76 -11.36 -15.19
N GLU A 543 -3.86 -12.04 -16.34
CA GLU A 543 -4.08 -13.48 -16.40
C GLU A 543 -2.86 -14.24 -15.84
N GLN A 544 -1.66 -13.88 -16.29
CA GLN A 544 -0.40 -14.50 -15.87
C GLN A 544 -0.15 -14.30 -14.37
N GLN A 545 -0.32 -13.07 -13.86
CA GLN A 545 -0.23 -12.75 -12.44
C GLN A 545 -1.23 -13.57 -11.62
N SER A 546 -2.49 -13.65 -12.07
CA SER A 546 -3.49 -14.45 -11.35
C SER A 546 -3.17 -15.94 -11.36
N ALA A 547 -2.65 -16.48 -12.47
CA ALA A 547 -2.23 -17.88 -12.55
C ALA A 547 -1.04 -18.20 -11.62
N ARG A 548 -0.09 -17.28 -11.47
CA ARG A 548 1.00 -17.38 -10.49
C ARG A 548 0.43 -17.37 -9.07
N MET A 549 -0.39 -16.36 -8.75
CA MET A 549 -0.93 -16.18 -7.40
C MET A 549 -1.78 -17.37 -6.94
N ILE A 550 -2.58 -17.98 -7.83
CA ILE A 550 -3.33 -19.20 -7.50
C ILE A 550 -2.38 -20.32 -7.00
N ARG A 551 -1.26 -20.56 -7.70
CA ARG A 551 -0.29 -21.58 -7.27
C ARG A 551 0.36 -21.25 -5.92
N VAL A 552 0.68 -19.98 -5.69
CA VAL A 552 1.22 -19.50 -4.41
C VAL A 552 0.21 -19.76 -3.29
N MET A 553 -1.06 -19.43 -3.50
CA MET A 553 -2.11 -19.66 -2.51
C MET A 553 -2.38 -21.16 -2.28
N ASP A 554 -2.33 -22.00 -3.30
CA ASP A 554 -2.50 -23.46 -3.15
C ASP A 554 -1.37 -24.05 -2.29
N ALA A 555 -0.12 -23.66 -2.57
CA ALA A 555 1.03 -24.09 -1.78
C ALA A 555 0.97 -23.56 -0.33
N ALA A 556 0.61 -22.28 -0.17
CA ALA A 556 0.40 -21.65 1.13
C ALA A 556 -0.65 -22.37 1.97
N GLY A 557 -1.81 -22.66 1.38
CA GLY A 557 -2.90 -23.38 2.03
C GLY A 557 -2.44 -24.75 2.52
N ALA A 558 -1.76 -25.52 1.66
CA ALA A 558 -1.24 -26.84 2.04
C ALA A 558 -0.23 -26.78 3.20
N ARG A 559 0.67 -25.78 3.23
CA ARG A 559 1.63 -25.62 4.34
C ARG A 559 0.94 -25.24 5.65
N ILE A 560 -0.01 -24.30 5.61
CA ILE A 560 -0.80 -23.90 6.79
C ILE A 560 -1.62 -25.09 7.33
N ASP A 561 -2.25 -25.86 6.44
CA ASP A 561 -3.08 -27.02 6.80
C ASP A 561 -2.23 -28.15 7.42
N ALA A 562 -0.95 -28.27 7.02
CA ALA A 562 -0.02 -29.28 7.51
C ALA A 562 0.61 -28.97 8.89
N LEU A 563 0.44 -27.75 9.43
CA LEU A 563 1.02 -27.38 10.71
C LEU A 563 0.41 -28.17 11.88
N ASN A 564 1.28 -28.80 12.67
CA ASN A 564 0.88 -29.43 13.93
C ASN A 564 0.78 -28.39 15.04
N LEU A 565 -0.45 -27.95 15.35
CA LEU A 565 -0.71 -26.92 16.37
C LEU A 565 -0.49 -27.38 17.83
N ALA A 566 -0.23 -28.67 18.06
CA ALA A 566 0.02 -29.19 19.40
C ALA A 566 1.49 -29.08 19.84
N ARG A 567 2.41 -28.76 18.91
CA ARG A 567 3.84 -28.61 19.24
C ARG A 567 4.11 -27.22 19.83
N PRO A 568 5.13 -27.08 20.70
CA PRO A 568 5.61 -25.77 21.12
C PRO A 568 5.95 -24.86 19.93
N LEU A 569 5.63 -23.57 20.06
CA LEU A 569 5.91 -22.52 19.07
C LEU A 569 5.21 -22.68 17.72
N ALA A 570 4.13 -23.47 17.65
CA ALA A 570 3.29 -23.57 16.46
C ALA A 570 2.70 -22.22 16.00
N SER A 571 2.46 -21.29 16.93
CA SER A 571 2.02 -19.93 16.62
C SER A 571 3.09 -19.16 15.83
N GLN A 572 4.37 -19.42 16.12
CA GLN A 572 5.49 -18.80 15.40
C GLN A 572 5.67 -19.41 14.01
N ASP A 573 5.48 -20.73 13.89
CA ASP A 573 5.52 -21.40 12.60
C ASP A 573 4.39 -20.93 11.67
N LEU A 574 3.18 -20.81 12.22
CA LEU A 574 2.04 -20.23 11.49
C LEU A 574 2.32 -18.79 11.07
N ALA A 575 2.92 -17.99 11.94
CA ALA A 575 3.26 -16.60 11.63
C ALA A 575 4.33 -16.48 10.55
N ALA A 576 5.33 -17.37 10.55
CA ALA A 576 6.34 -17.46 9.50
C ALA A 576 5.71 -17.78 8.14
N GLU A 577 4.83 -18.78 8.08
CA GLU A 577 4.10 -19.13 6.85
C GLU A 577 3.25 -17.95 6.33
N VAL A 578 2.51 -17.29 7.23
CA VAL A 578 1.71 -16.11 6.90
C VAL A 578 2.57 -14.95 6.41
N PHE A 579 3.76 -14.76 6.99
CA PHE A 579 4.71 -13.73 6.59
C PHE A 579 5.30 -13.99 5.21
N GLU A 580 5.66 -15.23 4.90
CA GLU A 580 6.16 -15.62 3.58
C GLU A 580 5.12 -15.37 2.49
N VAL A 581 3.89 -15.85 2.72
CA VAL A 581 2.76 -15.67 1.79
C VAL A 581 2.45 -14.19 1.61
N SER A 582 2.40 -13.42 2.71
CA SER A 582 2.24 -11.97 2.68
C SER A 582 3.30 -11.27 1.83
N SER A 583 4.56 -11.70 1.94
CA SER A 583 5.68 -11.17 1.16
C SER A 583 5.54 -11.49 -0.32
N GLU A 584 5.19 -12.74 -0.67
CA GLU A 584 4.96 -13.14 -2.07
C GLU A 584 3.80 -12.37 -2.71
N MET A 585 2.75 -12.06 -1.94
CA MET A 585 1.61 -11.27 -2.39
C MET A 585 1.95 -9.80 -2.63
N LEU A 586 2.90 -9.23 -1.87
CA LEU A 586 3.33 -7.84 -2.04
C LEU A 586 4.23 -7.65 -3.26
N GLN A 587 4.99 -8.67 -3.67
CA GLN A 587 5.79 -8.63 -4.90
C GLN A 587 4.96 -8.37 -6.17
N ASP A 588 3.70 -8.82 -6.19
CA ASP A 588 2.79 -8.64 -7.34
C ASP A 588 2.15 -7.24 -7.40
N VAL A 589 2.27 -6.43 -6.33
CA VAL A 589 1.79 -5.05 -6.32
C VAL A 589 2.85 -4.17 -7.00
N GLY A 590 2.83 -4.15 -8.34
CA GLY A 590 3.42 -3.11 -9.21
C GLY A 590 4.82 -2.57 -8.86
N GLY A 591 5.89 -3.30 -9.15
CA GLY A 591 7.27 -2.77 -9.18
C GLY A 591 7.92 -2.48 -7.83
N TRP A 592 7.17 -2.57 -6.72
CA TRP A 592 7.68 -2.36 -5.36
C TRP A 592 8.48 -3.56 -4.81
N ALA A 593 8.81 -4.53 -5.66
CA ALA A 593 9.55 -5.74 -5.32
C ALA A 593 10.92 -5.44 -4.67
N ASP A 594 11.52 -4.28 -4.90
CA ASP A 594 12.78 -3.88 -4.26
C ASP A 594 12.64 -3.54 -2.76
N LEU A 595 11.45 -3.14 -2.27
CA LEU A 595 11.18 -2.88 -0.83
C LEU A 595 11.24 -4.14 0.04
N PHE A 596 10.84 -5.29 -0.52
CA PHE A 596 10.75 -6.58 0.19
C PHE A 596 11.83 -7.57 -0.26
N ARG A 597 12.78 -7.14 -1.10
CA ARG A 597 13.96 -7.93 -1.51
C ARG A 597 15.01 -8.08 -0.41
N VAL A 598 14.70 -7.72 0.83
CA VAL A 598 15.37 -8.32 1.99
C VAL A 598 14.87 -9.76 2.10
N LYS A 599 15.51 -10.63 1.30
CA LYS A 599 15.35 -12.08 1.36
C LYS A 599 15.20 -12.52 2.82
N ALA A 600 14.22 -13.39 3.04
CA ALA A 600 14.16 -14.35 4.13
C ALA A 600 15.47 -15.17 4.19
N VAL A 601 16.54 -14.56 4.70
CA VAL A 601 17.72 -15.25 5.21
C VAL A 601 17.51 -15.48 6.71
N GLU A 602 16.32 -16.00 7.02
CA GLU A 602 16.00 -16.62 8.30
C GLU A 602 15.51 -18.04 8.02
N ALA A 603 16.42 -18.85 7.50
CA ALA A 603 16.41 -20.29 7.64
C ALA A 603 17.86 -20.68 7.92
N GLY A 604 18.15 -20.89 9.21
CA GLY A 604 19.48 -21.15 9.78
C GLY A 604 19.53 -20.73 11.23
#